data_AF-A0A534TU96-F1
#
_entry.id   AF-A0A534TU96-F1
#
_cell.length_a   1.000
_cell.length_b   1.000
_cell.length_c   1.000
_cell.angle_alpha   90.00
_cell.angle_beta   90.00
_cell.angle_gamma   90.00
#
_symmetry.space_group_name_H-M   'P 1'
#
loop_
_entity.id
_entity.type
_entity.pdbx_description
1 polymer ?
#
loop_
_entity_poly.entity_id
_entity_poly.type
_entity_poly.pdbx_seq_one_letter_code
_entity_poly.pdbx_strand_id
1 'polypeptide(L)'
;MNAKRFLTMGRVHGAFHRNVRAIWDDIADHIWRAINDADDGNQLHALYITGHSLGAAMAVIAAAIIFGDERYASWRPLVRGVYTYGQPMVGDPEFAESCDARFGKLVFRHIYDHDLVPRMPPWTTGPFRHFGAEYVGVASGWYPRSKPVRQAATALWSVPIGAAAFVVKQLPLLSWVRLPFSIDDHSPNSYLEAFRAAREA
;
A
#
# COMPACT_ATOMS: atom_id res chain seq x y z
N MET A 1 2.56 19.66 0.08
CA MET A 1 3.13 18.30 0.24
C MET A 1 4.26 18.16 -0.79
N ASN A 2 5.49 17.83 -0.38
CA ASN A 2 6.66 17.80 -1.29
C ASN A 2 6.74 16.46 -2.03
N ALA A 3 6.05 16.35 -3.16
CA ALA A 3 6.25 15.23 -4.10
C ALA A 3 7.65 15.32 -4.70
N LYS A 4 8.39 14.20 -4.72
CA LYS A 4 9.76 14.14 -5.28
C LYS A 4 9.76 13.26 -6.52
N ARG A 5 10.50 13.69 -7.54
CA ARG A 5 10.78 12.84 -8.72
C ARG A 5 11.45 11.56 -8.25
N PHE A 6 10.92 10.42 -8.68
CA PHE A 6 11.36 9.10 -8.26
C PHE A 6 11.82 8.34 -9.49
N LEU A 7 13.15 8.27 -9.66
CA LEU A 7 13.78 7.69 -10.84
C LEU A 7 13.22 8.35 -12.13
N THR A 8 12.95 7.54 -13.15
CA THR A 8 12.30 7.92 -14.42
C THR A 8 10.79 7.59 -14.42
N MET A 9 10.17 7.45 -13.24
CA MET A 9 8.82 6.93 -13.08
C MET A 9 7.88 7.96 -12.43
N GLY A 10 7.94 9.24 -12.76
CA GLY A 10 7.06 10.26 -12.16
C GLY A 10 7.43 10.65 -10.72
N ARG A 11 6.41 10.97 -9.89
CA ARG A 11 6.61 11.48 -8.51
C ARG A 11 5.89 10.65 -7.46
N VAL A 12 6.52 10.55 -6.30
CA VAL A 12 5.98 9.84 -5.13
C VAL A 12 5.82 10.76 -3.93
N HIS A 13 4.98 10.33 -2.99
CA HIS A 13 4.81 10.98 -1.69
C HIS A 13 6.16 11.03 -0.94
N GLY A 14 6.63 12.25 -0.66
CA GLY A 14 8.00 12.47 -0.20
C GLY A 14 8.35 11.83 1.14
N ALA A 15 7.38 11.62 2.04
CA ALA A 15 7.65 10.96 3.33
C ALA A 15 7.85 9.45 3.16
N PHE A 16 7.05 8.79 2.32
CA PHE A 16 7.19 7.36 2.06
C PHE A 16 8.55 7.06 1.41
N HIS A 17 8.93 7.89 0.43
CA HIS A 17 10.24 7.76 -0.21
C HIS A 17 11.41 7.97 0.77
N ARG A 18 11.33 8.95 1.67
CA ARG A 18 12.38 9.15 2.68
C ARG A 18 12.49 7.95 3.63
N ASN A 19 11.37 7.41 4.08
CA ASN A 19 11.37 6.26 4.99
C ASN A 19 12.03 5.04 4.34
N VAL A 20 11.68 4.73 3.08
CA VAL A 20 12.31 3.61 2.36
C VAL A 20 13.79 3.89 2.13
N ARG A 21 14.15 5.08 1.65
CA ARG A 21 15.55 5.43 1.40
C ARG A 21 16.42 5.33 2.64
N ALA A 22 15.89 5.64 3.82
CA ALA A 22 16.63 5.58 5.08
C ALA A 22 17.07 4.16 5.47
N ILE A 23 16.38 3.13 4.96
CA ILE A 23 16.63 1.72 5.30
C ILE A 23 16.97 0.87 4.07
N TRP A 24 17.04 1.49 2.88
CA TRP A 24 17.13 0.75 1.63
C TRP A 24 18.44 -0.01 1.48
N ASP A 25 19.56 0.58 1.91
CA ASP A 25 20.87 -0.05 1.80
C ASP A 25 20.93 -1.32 2.69
N ASP A 26 20.39 -1.26 3.92
CA ASP A 26 20.30 -2.43 4.79
C ASP A 26 19.41 -3.53 4.18
N ILE A 27 18.25 -3.16 3.61
CA ILE A 27 17.35 -4.11 2.93
C ILE A 27 18.06 -4.74 1.73
N ALA A 28 18.74 -3.92 0.92
CA ALA A 28 19.45 -4.35 -0.27
C ALA A 28 20.57 -5.33 0.07
N ASP A 29 21.33 -5.07 1.11
CA ASP A 29 22.38 -5.96 1.60
C ASP A 29 21.82 -7.30 2.09
N HIS A 30 20.69 -7.30 2.81
CA HIS A 30 20.04 -8.53 3.26
C HIS A 30 19.50 -9.36 2.08
N ILE A 31 18.87 -8.72 1.10
CA ILE A 31 18.40 -9.40 -0.12
C ILE A 31 19.59 -9.96 -0.90
N TRP A 32 20.65 -9.18 -1.06
CA TRP A 32 21.85 -9.62 -1.76
C TRP A 32 22.48 -10.84 -1.09
N ARG A 33 22.65 -10.83 0.23
CA ARG A 33 23.15 -11.99 0.99
C ARG A 33 22.23 -13.20 0.83
N ALA A 34 20.92 -13.02 0.99
CA ALA A 34 19.96 -14.11 0.83
C ALA A 34 19.98 -14.74 -0.58
N ILE A 35 20.36 -13.97 -1.62
CA ILE A 35 20.50 -14.47 -2.99
C ILE A 35 21.84 -15.19 -3.21
N ASN A 36 22.93 -14.71 -2.62
CA ASN A 36 24.29 -15.17 -2.94
C ASN A 36 24.90 -16.12 -1.91
N ASP A 37 24.50 -16.01 -0.64
CA ASP A 37 25.01 -16.84 0.45
C ASP A 37 24.17 -18.12 0.47
N ALA A 38 24.67 -19.14 -0.24
CA ALA A 38 24.02 -20.44 -0.40
C ALA A 38 24.44 -21.47 0.67
N ASP A 39 24.79 -21.04 1.88
CA ASP A 39 25.07 -21.98 2.95
C ASP A 39 23.78 -22.77 3.30
N ASP A 40 23.92 -24.10 3.29
CA ASP A 40 22.89 -25.10 3.62
C ASP A 40 21.63 -25.12 2.74
N GLY A 41 21.72 -24.68 1.47
CA GLY A 41 20.62 -24.79 0.51
C GLY A 41 19.46 -23.81 0.75
N ASN A 42 19.69 -22.76 1.54
CA ASN A 42 18.70 -21.77 1.92
C ASN A 42 18.67 -20.53 1.00
N GLN A 43 19.08 -20.70 -0.27
CA GLN A 43 19.14 -19.62 -1.26
C GLN A 43 17.73 -19.05 -1.53
N LEU A 44 17.63 -17.72 -1.64
CA LEU A 44 16.37 -17.05 -1.93
C LEU A 44 15.94 -17.29 -3.39
N HIS A 45 14.94 -18.15 -3.58
CA HIS A 45 14.34 -18.41 -4.90
C HIS A 45 13.06 -17.62 -5.18
N ALA A 46 12.45 -17.02 -4.15
CA ALA A 46 11.20 -16.27 -4.27
C ALA A 46 11.16 -15.11 -3.28
N LEU A 47 10.91 -13.91 -3.78
CA LEU A 47 10.76 -12.68 -3.02
C LEU A 47 9.29 -12.23 -3.04
N TYR A 48 8.70 -12.15 -1.86
CA TYR A 48 7.39 -11.54 -1.65
C TYR A 48 7.57 -10.25 -0.86
N ILE A 49 6.99 -9.16 -1.37
CA ILE A 49 7.10 -7.84 -0.74
C ILE A 49 5.72 -7.51 -0.17
N THR A 50 5.65 -7.17 1.11
CA THR A 50 4.37 -6.90 1.75
C THR A 50 4.45 -5.81 2.80
N GLY A 51 3.29 -5.29 3.16
CA GLY A 51 3.14 -4.37 4.27
C GLY A 51 1.67 -3.99 4.46
N HIS A 52 1.40 -3.41 5.62
CA HIS A 52 0.12 -2.81 5.97
C HIS A 52 0.28 -1.30 6.16
N SER A 53 -0.73 -0.50 5.81
CA SER A 53 -0.75 0.95 6.05
C SER A 53 0.46 1.69 5.44
N LEU A 54 1.24 2.39 6.27
CA LEU A 54 2.52 2.98 5.88
C LEU A 54 3.48 1.93 5.30
N GLY A 55 3.55 0.74 5.90
CA GLY A 55 4.38 -0.37 5.41
C GLY A 55 3.95 -0.84 4.02
N ALA A 56 2.65 -0.79 3.70
CA ALA A 56 2.16 -1.06 2.34
C ALA A 56 2.66 -0.04 1.32
N ALA A 57 2.69 1.25 1.68
CA ALA A 57 3.27 2.28 0.82
C ALA A 57 4.77 2.09 0.62
N MET A 58 5.48 1.71 1.69
CA MET A 58 6.91 1.38 1.63
C MET A 58 7.20 0.16 0.76
N ALA A 59 6.37 -0.89 0.85
CA ALA A 59 6.46 -2.08 0.01
C ALA A 59 6.35 -1.76 -1.49
N VAL A 60 5.42 -0.88 -1.87
CA VAL A 60 5.29 -0.42 -3.26
C VAL A 60 6.53 0.35 -3.71
N ILE A 61 7.06 1.24 -2.89
CA ILE A 61 8.28 1.98 -3.23
C ILE A 61 9.48 1.05 -3.35
N ALA A 62 9.63 0.08 -2.44
CA ALA A 62 10.68 -0.95 -2.51
C ALA A 62 10.61 -1.73 -3.83
N ALA A 63 9.41 -2.20 -4.21
CA ALA A 63 9.19 -2.84 -5.50
C ALA A 63 9.56 -1.89 -6.66
N ALA A 64 9.14 -0.63 -6.59
CA ALA A 64 9.47 0.34 -7.62
C ALA A 64 10.99 0.58 -7.74
N ILE A 65 11.76 0.55 -6.64
CA ILE A 65 13.23 0.59 -6.72
C ILE A 65 13.77 -0.62 -7.49
N ILE A 66 13.32 -1.84 -7.16
CA ILE A 66 13.76 -3.08 -7.83
C ILE A 66 13.46 -3.07 -9.33
N PHE A 67 12.27 -2.63 -9.72
CA PHE A 67 11.83 -2.63 -11.12
C PHE A 67 12.25 -1.37 -11.91
N GLY A 68 12.65 -0.30 -11.22
CA GLY A 68 12.98 1.00 -11.81
C GLY A 68 14.46 1.30 -11.89
N ASP A 69 15.29 0.65 -11.06
CA ASP A 69 16.74 0.85 -11.02
C ASP A 69 17.44 -0.39 -11.61
N GLU A 70 18.37 -0.17 -12.54
CA GLU A 70 19.07 -1.26 -13.24
C GLU A 70 20.06 -2.00 -12.34
N ARG A 71 20.48 -1.39 -11.22
CA ARG A 71 21.33 -2.06 -10.22
C ARG A 71 20.69 -3.31 -9.64
N TYR A 72 19.35 -3.38 -9.63
CA TYR A 72 18.59 -4.49 -9.06
C TYR A 72 17.90 -5.35 -10.13
N ALA A 73 18.31 -5.23 -11.40
CA ALA A 73 17.68 -5.95 -12.51
C ALA A 73 17.67 -7.46 -12.31
N SER A 74 18.73 -8.02 -11.72
CA SER A 74 18.85 -9.45 -11.42
C SER A 74 17.85 -9.95 -10.36
N TRP A 75 17.26 -9.07 -9.56
CA TRP A 75 16.30 -9.44 -8.51
C TRP A 75 14.86 -9.54 -9.04
N ARG A 76 14.57 -8.88 -10.17
CA ARG A 76 13.22 -8.80 -10.75
C ARG A 76 12.57 -10.18 -10.98
N PRO A 77 13.28 -11.21 -11.50
CA PRO A 77 12.70 -12.55 -11.69
C PRO A 77 12.34 -13.28 -10.38
N LEU A 78 12.97 -12.91 -9.26
CA LEU A 78 12.68 -13.49 -7.95
C LEU A 78 11.38 -12.94 -7.36
N VAL A 79 10.94 -11.74 -7.76
CA VAL A 79 9.72 -11.13 -7.21
C VAL A 79 8.49 -11.92 -7.67
N ARG A 80 7.84 -12.58 -6.73
CA ARG A 80 6.64 -13.41 -6.99
C ARG A 80 5.34 -12.68 -6.70
N GLY A 81 5.37 -11.63 -5.90
CA GLY A 81 4.21 -10.80 -5.65
C GLY A 81 4.47 -9.66 -4.66
N VAL A 82 3.69 -8.60 -4.82
CA VAL A 82 3.62 -7.44 -3.94
C VAL A 82 2.21 -7.40 -3.36
N TYR A 83 2.09 -7.80 -2.10
CA TYR A 83 0.81 -7.90 -1.40
C TYR A 83 0.68 -6.76 -0.40
N THR A 84 -0.29 -5.89 -0.58
CA THR A 84 -0.44 -4.72 0.29
C THR A 84 -1.80 -4.69 0.95
N TYR A 85 -1.85 -4.18 2.18
CA TYR A 85 -3.05 -4.13 3.00
C TYR A 85 -3.30 -2.69 3.47
N GLY A 86 -4.45 -2.11 3.15
CA GLY A 86 -4.75 -0.72 3.54
C GLY A 86 -3.78 0.29 2.94
N GLN A 87 -3.27 0.02 1.74
CA GLN A 87 -2.25 0.82 1.08
C GLN A 87 -2.79 2.22 0.71
N PRO A 88 -2.22 3.33 1.20
CA PRO A 88 -2.53 4.66 0.67
C PRO A 88 -1.99 4.82 -0.77
N MET A 89 -2.47 5.81 -1.50
CA MET A 89 -1.90 6.11 -2.81
C MET A 89 -0.48 6.66 -2.67
N VAL A 90 0.43 6.14 -3.48
CA VAL A 90 1.87 6.33 -3.29
C VAL A 90 2.44 7.43 -4.18
N GLY A 91 1.97 7.53 -5.42
CA GLY A 91 2.50 8.48 -6.39
C GLY A 91 1.44 9.03 -7.33
N ASP A 92 1.90 9.94 -8.18
CA ASP A 92 1.09 10.60 -9.19
C ASP A 92 0.70 9.65 -10.34
N PRO A 93 -0.18 10.07 -11.27
CA PRO A 93 -0.59 9.22 -12.39
C PRO A 93 0.57 8.67 -13.22
N GLU A 94 1.62 9.47 -13.45
CA GLU A 94 2.82 9.03 -14.18
C GLU A 94 3.53 7.89 -13.43
N PHE A 95 3.67 8.00 -12.11
CA PHE A 95 4.21 6.90 -11.29
C PHE A 95 3.35 5.65 -11.34
N ALA A 96 2.03 5.79 -11.21
CA ALA A 96 1.12 4.66 -11.28
C ALA A 96 1.21 3.95 -12.64
N GLU A 97 1.19 4.69 -13.74
CA GLU A 97 1.29 4.15 -15.11
C GLU A 97 2.63 3.45 -15.35
N SER A 98 3.74 4.06 -14.89
CA SER A 98 5.07 3.45 -15.01
C SER A 98 5.20 2.15 -14.22
N CYS A 99 4.68 2.12 -12.99
CA CYS A 99 4.70 0.91 -12.16
C CYS A 99 3.79 -0.19 -12.73
N ASP A 100 2.60 0.17 -13.22
CA ASP A 100 1.66 -0.79 -13.81
C ASP A 100 2.28 -1.51 -15.02
N ALA A 101 2.95 -0.75 -15.89
CA ALA A 101 3.65 -1.27 -17.06
C ALA A 101 4.81 -2.22 -16.70
N ARG A 102 5.52 -1.95 -15.60
CA ARG A 102 6.70 -2.72 -15.18
C ARG A 102 6.37 -3.96 -14.37
N PHE A 103 5.47 -3.84 -13.40
CA PHE A 103 5.20 -4.89 -12.42
C PHE A 103 3.74 -4.93 -11.90
N GLY A 104 2.80 -4.21 -12.52
CA GLY A 104 1.40 -4.13 -12.07
C GLY A 104 0.71 -5.49 -11.94
N LYS A 105 1.08 -6.46 -12.80
CA LYS A 105 0.57 -7.85 -12.75
C LYS A 105 0.97 -8.62 -11.48
N LEU A 106 1.99 -8.15 -10.76
CA LEU A 106 2.46 -8.74 -9.52
C LEU A 106 1.91 -8.02 -8.27
N VAL A 107 1.13 -6.94 -8.46
CA VAL A 107 0.62 -6.13 -7.34
C VAL A 107 -0.81 -6.49 -7.00
N PHE A 108 -1.02 -6.93 -5.76
CA PHE A 108 -2.31 -7.34 -5.21
C PHE A 108 -2.61 -6.47 -3.98
N ARG A 109 -3.47 -5.47 -4.17
CA ARG A 109 -3.85 -4.51 -3.13
C ARG A 109 -5.14 -4.95 -2.47
N HIS A 110 -5.09 -5.13 -1.17
CA HIS A 110 -6.20 -5.52 -0.32
C HIS A 110 -6.66 -4.29 0.45
N ILE A 111 -7.93 -3.92 0.28
CA ILE A 111 -8.59 -2.83 1.01
C ILE A 111 -9.79 -3.41 1.76
N TYR A 112 -10.14 -2.83 2.90
CA TYR A 112 -11.25 -3.34 3.70
C TYR A 112 -12.38 -2.32 3.76
N ASP A 113 -13.60 -2.73 3.42
CA ASP A 113 -14.87 -2.02 3.62
C ASP A 113 -14.80 -0.48 3.48
N HIS A 114 -14.88 0.26 4.59
CA HIS A 114 -14.89 1.72 4.65
C HIS A 114 -13.54 2.34 5.06
N ASP A 115 -12.42 1.60 4.91
CA ASP A 115 -11.08 2.10 5.21
C ASP A 115 -10.76 3.38 4.41
N LEU A 116 -10.46 4.45 5.15
CA LEU A 116 -10.09 5.75 4.58
C LEU A 116 -8.69 5.76 3.98
N VAL A 117 -7.75 4.97 4.52
CA VAL A 117 -6.33 5.09 4.17
C VAL A 117 -6.06 4.84 2.69
N PRO A 118 -6.69 3.87 2.00
CA PRO A 118 -6.58 3.71 0.57
C PRO A 118 -7.07 4.89 -0.28
N ARG A 119 -7.86 5.81 0.30
CA ARG A 119 -8.36 7.02 -0.36
C ARG A 119 -7.45 8.23 -0.14
N MET A 120 -6.39 8.05 0.65
CA MET A 120 -5.42 9.10 0.95
C MET A 120 -4.21 9.02 0.01
N PRO A 121 -3.55 10.15 -0.28
CA PRO A 121 -3.87 11.50 0.21
C PRO A 121 -5.06 12.14 -0.54
N PRO A 122 -5.69 13.19 0.01
CA PRO A 122 -6.84 13.84 -0.62
C PRO A 122 -6.45 14.53 -1.94
N TRP A 123 -7.41 14.65 -2.87
CA TRP A 123 -7.23 15.28 -4.18
C TRP A 123 -6.66 16.71 -4.11
N THR A 124 -6.99 17.46 -3.04
CA THR A 124 -6.46 18.81 -2.79
C THR A 124 -4.94 18.87 -2.63
N THR A 125 -4.28 17.72 -2.49
CA THR A 125 -2.82 17.63 -2.30
C THR A 125 -2.08 17.27 -3.58
N GLY A 126 -2.81 17.20 -4.69
CA GLY A 126 -2.34 16.78 -6.00
C GLY A 126 -2.98 15.46 -6.45
N PRO A 127 -2.85 15.13 -7.74
CA PRO A 127 -3.35 13.87 -8.26
C PRO A 127 -2.45 12.73 -7.81
N PHE A 128 -3.06 11.71 -7.24
CA PHE A 128 -2.46 10.42 -6.92
C PHE A 128 -3.33 9.31 -7.53
N ARG A 129 -2.70 8.18 -7.85
CA ARG A 129 -3.41 7.07 -8.47
C ARG A 129 -2.88 5.73 -7.96
N HIS A 130 -3.79 4.77 -7.81
CA HIS A 130 -3.44 3.37 -7.59
C HIS A 130 -3.15 2.64 -8.91
N PHE A 131 -2.45 1.53 -8.81
CA PHE A 131 -2.21 0.58 -9.90
C PHE A 131 -2.28 -0.87 -9.36
N GLY A 132 -2.17 -1.87 -10.24
CA GLY A 132 -2.31 -3.28 -9.88
C GLY A 132 -3.75 -3.70 -9.57
N ALA A 133 -3.93 -4.97 -9.21
CA ALA A 133 -5.22 -5.54 -8.89
C ALA A 133 -5.70 -5.11 -7.49
N GLU A 134 -6.95 -4.67 -7.37
CA GLU A 134 -7.56 -4.31 -6.09
C GLU A 134 -8.59 -5.38 -5.67
N TYR A 135 -8.51 -5.82 -4.42
CA TYR A 135 -9.45 -6.72 -3.77
C TYR A 135 -10.06 -6.01 -2.59
N VAL A 136 -11.39 -6.03 -2.49
CA VAL A 136 -12.13 -5.51 -1.35
C VAL A 136 -12.51 -6.67 -0.42
N GLY A 137 -12.12 -6.53 0.84
CA GLY A 137 -12.51 -7.40 1.92
C GLY A 137 -13.80 -6.90 2.54
N VAL A 138 -14.73 -7.83 2.75
CA VAL A 138 -15.92 -7.66 3.58
C VAL A 138 -16.02 -8.88 4.50
N ALA A 139 -16.98 -8.89 5.42
CA ALA A 139 -17.14 -9.99 6.38
C ALA A 139 -17.25 -11.39 5.73
N SER A 140 -17.73 -11.48 4.47
CA SER A 140 -17.88 -12.74 3.73
C SER A 140 -16.65 -13.15 2.90
N GLY A 141 -15.56 -12.38 2.91
CA GLY A 141 -14.32 -12.70 2.20
C GLY A 141 -13.83 -11.59 1.26
N TRP A 142 -13.03 -11.98 0.26
CA TRP A 142 -12.31 -11.07 -0.66
C TRP A 142 -12.87 -11.12 -2.07
N TYR A 143 -13.13 -9.96 -2.66
CA TYR A 143 -13.70 -9.84 -4.01
C TYR A 143 -12.88 -8.91 -4.89
N PRO A 144 -12.62 -9.26 -6.17
CA PRO A 144 -11.89 -8.38 -7.07
C PRO A 144 -12.72 -7.12 -7.40
N ARG A 145 -12.07 -5.97 -7.46
CA ARG A 145 -12.66 -4.71 -7.91
C ARG A 145 -12.19 -4.35 -9.31
N SER A 146 -13.15 -4.09 -10.20
CA SER A 146 -12.87 -3.65 -11.58
C SER A 146 -12.39 -2.21 -11.68
N LYS A 147 -12.74 -1.35 -10.70
CA LYS A 147 -12.30 0.04 -10.62
C LYS A 147 -11.65 0.29 -9.26
N PRO A 148 -10.36 0.67 -9.22
CA PRO A 148 -9.68 1.03 -7.98
C PRO A 148 -10.37 2.15 -7.22
N VAL A 149 -10.18 2.17 -5.90
CA VAL A 149 -10.66 3.27 -5.07
C VAL A 149 -10.05 4.61 -5.51
N ARG A 150 -10.86 5.69 -5.45
CA ARG A 150 -10.46 7.05 -5.84
C ARG A 150 -10.04 7.87 -4.62
N GLN A 151 -9.25 8.91 -4.85
CA GLN A 151 -8.86 9.86 -3.79
C GLN A 151 -10.09 10.47 -3.13
N ALA A 152 -9.98 10.76 -1.83
CA ALA A 152 -10.93 11.60 -1.14
C ALA A 152 -10.93 13.02 -1.74
N ALA A 153 -12.10 13.63 -1.91
CA ALA A 153 -12.25 14.89 -2.64
C ALA A 153 -11.56 16.09 -1.97
N THR A 154 -11.54 16.18 -0.64
CA THR A 154 -10.98 17.34 0.09
C THR A 154 -10.41 16.98 1.46
N ALA A 155 -9.37 17.73 1.88
CA ALA A 155 -8.82 17.70 3.24
C ALA A 155 -9.80 18.20 4.32
N LEU A 156 -10.88 18.88 3.92
CA LEU A 156 -11.96 19.38 4.78
C LEU A 156 -12.72 18.28 5.52
N TRP A 157 -12.54 17.01 5.16
CA TRP A 157 -13.04 15.88 5.90
C TRP A 157 -11.92 15.08 6.59
N SER A 158 -10.66 15.15 6.17
CA SER A 158 -9.60 14.33 6.78
C SER A 158 -9.18 14.78 8.18
N VAL A 159 -9.24 16.08 8.47
CA VAL A 159 -8.92 16.62 9.82
C VAL A 159 -10.14 16.59 10.74
N PRO A 160 -11.33 17.12 10.36
CA PRO A 160 -12.48 17.05 11.24
C PRO A 160 -13.12 15.67 11.31
N ILE A 161 -13.00 14.74 10.35
CA ILE A 161 -13.45 13.34 10.56
C ILE A 161 -12.46 12.58 11.42
N GLY A 162 -11.15 12.77 11.26
CA GLY A 162 -10.17 12.13 12.16
C GLY A 162 -10.37 12.58 13.61
N ALA A 163 -10.53 13.89 13.82
CA ALA A 163 -10.81 14.48 15.13
C ALA A 163 -12.24 14.17 15.62
N ALA A 164 -13.26 14.22 14.76
CA ALA A 164 -14.63 13.87 15.15
C ALA A 164 -14.80 12.36 15.40
N ALA A 165 -14.13 11.47 14.68
CA ALA A 165 -14.13 10.04 14.98
C ALA A 165 -13.44 9.76 16.33
N PHE A 166 -12.37 10.50 16.65
CA PHE A 166 -11.76 10.47 17.98
C PHE A 166 -12.71 11.00 19.08
N VAL A 167 -13.37 12.15 18.86
CA VAL A 167 -14.28 12.79 19.82
C VAL A 167 -15.61 12.03 19.99
N VAL A 168 -16.23 11.55 18.91
CA VAL A 168 -17.46 10.73 18.93
C VAL A 168 -17.21 9.41 19.65
N LYS A 169 -16.04 8.79 19.50
CA LYS A 169 -15.66 7.61 20.30
C LYS A 169 -15.47 7.90 21.79
N GLN A 170 -15.11 9.13 22.16
CA GLN A 170 -15.00 9.55 23.57
C GLN A 170 -16.35 10.00 24.17
N LEU A 171 -17.40 10.18 23.36
CA LEU A 171 -18.71 10.66 23.80
C LEU A 171 -19.81 9.65 23.42
N PRO A 172 -20.22 8.74 24.34
CA PRO A 172 -21.18 7.67 24.08
C PRO A 172 -22.52 8.13 23.45
N LEU A 173 -22.92 9.38 23.74
CA LEU A 173 -24.14 10.03 23.27
C LEU A 173 -24.16 10.37 21.76
N LEU A 174 -23.02 10.32 21.07
CA LEU A 174 -22.90 10.66 19.64
C LEU A 174 -22.59 9.45 18.75
N SER A 175 -22.57 8.24 19.31
CA SER A 175 -22.33 6.97 18.61
C SER A 175 -23.31 6.64 17.47
N TRP A 176 -24.44 7.35 17.39
CA TRP A 176 -25.46 7.19 16.37
C TRP A 176 -25.12 7.86 15.02
N VAL A 177 -24.09 8.71 14.97
CA VAL A 177 -23.63 9.36 13.74
C VAL A 177 -22.75 8.39 12.92
N ARG A 178 -23.30 7.85 11.83
CA ARG A 178 -22.53 6.98 10.90
C ARG A 178 -21.73 7.81 9.91
N LEU A 179 -20.41 7.78 10.04
CA LEU A 179 -19.50 8.38 9.07
C LEU A 179 -19.30 7.44 7.87
N PRO A 180 -19.14 7.95 6.65
CA PRO A 180 -18.93 7.12 5.45
C PRO A 180 -17.55 6.45 5.39
N PHE A 181 -16.67 6.72 6.37
CA PHE A 181 -15.32 6.20 6.46
C PHE A 181 -14.97 5.84 7.90
N SER A 182 -14.18 4.78 8.08
CA SER A 182 -13.77 4.26 9.39
C SER A 182 -12.25 4.11 9.45
N ILE A 183 -11.64 4.60 10.53
CA ILE A 183 -10.25 4.28 10.87
C ILE A 183 -10.17 2.91 11.56
N ASP A 184 -11.25 2.43 12.18
CA ASP A 184 -11.28 1.10 12.82
C ASP A 184 -11.10 -0.01 11.80
N ASP A 185 -11.65 0.19 10.61
CA ASP A 185 -11.55 -0.73 9.47
C ASP A 185 -10.11 -0.84 8.94
N HIS A 186 -9.26 0.13 9.29
CA HIS A 186 -7.84 0.10 8.95
C HIS A 186 -7.03 -0.84 9.86
N SER A 187 -7.62 -1.38 10.93
CA SER A 187 -6.97 -2.34 11.83
C SER A 187 -6.54 -3.60 11.08
N PRO A 188 -5.32 -4.15 11.33
CA PRO A 188 -4.89 -5.43 10.77
C PRO A 188 -5.85 -6.58 11.05
N ASN A 189 -6.60 -6.54 12.16
CA ASN A 189 -7.54 -7.59 12.53
C ASN A 189 -8.66 -7.75 11.49
N SER A 190 -9.19 -6.65 10.96
CA SER A 190 -10.24 -6.67 9.95
C SER A 190 -9.80 -7.39 8.67
N TYR A 191 -8.54 -7.19 8.27
CA TYR A 191 -7.94 -7.92 7.15
C TYR A 191 -7.82 -9.42 7.44
N LEU A 192 -7.38 -9.79 8.64
CA LEU A 192 -7.25 -11.19 9.06
C LEU A 192 -8.61 -11.90 9.14
N GLU A 193 -9.65 -11.22 9.62
CA GLU A 193 -11.00 -11.76 9.69
C GLU A 193 -11.55 -12.09 8.30
N ALA A 194 -11.39 -11.19 7.33
CA ALA A 194 -11.76 -11.46 5.93
C ALA A 194 -11.02 -12.68 5.35
N PHE A 195 -9.74 -12.86 5.69
CA PHE A 195 -8.98 -14.05 5.28
C PHE A 195 -9.47 -15.34 5.93
N ARG A 196 -9.89 -15.30 7.20
CA ARG A 196 -10.44 -16.47 7.88
C ARG A 196 -11.77 -16.89 7.25
N ALA A 197 -12.67 -15.94 7.03
CA ALA A 197 -13.95 -16.20 6.37
C ALA A 197 -13.77 -16.84 4.98
N ALA A 198 -12.81 -16.36 4.19
CA ALA A 198 -12.52 -16.93 2.87
C ALA A 198 -11.94 -18.35 2.89
N ARG A 199 -11.37 -18.80 4.01
CA ARG A 199 -10.85 -20.18 4.17
C ARG A 199 -11.91 -21.19 4.58
N GLU A 200 -13.00 -20.71 5.16
CA GLU A 200 -14.08 -21.54 5.71
C GLU A 200 -15.25 -21.71 4.73
N ALA A 201 -15.24 -20.99 3.60
CA ALA A 201 -16.21 -21.07 2.50
C ALA A 201 -15.76 -22.00 1.37
#